data_AF-A0A7W0AAF9-F1
#
_entry.id   AF-A0A7W0AAF9-F1
#
_cell.length_a   1.000
_cell.length_b   1.000
_cell.length_c   1.000
_cell.angle_alpha   90.00
_cell.angle_beta   90.00
_cell.angle_gamma   90.00
#
_symmetry.space_group_name_H-M   'P 1'
#
loop_
_entity.id
_entity.type
_entity.pdbx_description
1 polymer ?
#
loop_
_entity_poly.entity_id
_entity_poly.type
_entity_poly.pdbx_seq_one_letter_code
_entity_poly.pdbx_strand_id
1 'polypeptide(L)' 'VNDEGTTFVTDGGHYIVDCKSVGIDDPHSLATALKSITGVVEHGLFVGMAALALTIDAEGVINEHVPRGND' A
#
# COMPACT_ATOMS: atom_id res chain seq x y z
N VAL A 1 -0.95 -9.85 -13.63
CA VAL A 1 -1.73 -10.60 -14.64
C VAL A 1 -2.97 -11.10 -13.93
N ASN A 2 -4.17 -10.83 -14.43
CA ASN A 2 -5.38 -11.38 -13.82
C ASN A 2 -5.46 -12.90 -14.08
N ASP A 3 -6.45 -13.54 -13.47
CA ASP A 3 -6.65 -15.00 -13.55
C ASP A 3 -6.87 -15.51 -15.00
N GLU A 4 -7.13 -14.61 -15.94
CA GLU A 4 -7.32 -14.89 -17.37
C GLU A 4 -6.07 -14.62 -18.22
N GLY A 5 -4.91 -14.32 -17.61
CA GLY A 5 -3.67 -14.09 -18.36
C GLY A 5 -3.55 -12.68 -18.97
N THR A 6 -4.46 -11.75 -18.65
CA THR A 6 -4.45 -10.38 -19.19
C THR A 6 -3.90 -9.37 -18.17
N THR A 7 -3.28 -8.30 -18.65
CA THR A 7 -2.77 -7.23 -17.78
C THR A 7 -3.95 -6.48 -17.19
N PHE A 8 -3.98 -6.34 -15.87
CA PHE A 8 -5.02 -5.57 -15.20
C PHE A 8 -4.86 -4.08 -15.54
N VAL A 9 -5.99 -3.44 -15.85
CA VAL A 9 -6.07 -2.01 -16.14
C VAL A 9 -6.96 -1.36 -15.09
N THR A 10 -6.43 -0.35 -14.40
CA THR A 10 -7.18 0.45 -13.43
C THR A 10 -8.28 1.27 -14.11
N ASP A 11 -9.24 1.77 -13.35
CA ASP A 11 -10.24 2.74 -13.84
C ASP A 11 -9.61 4.01 -14.46
N GLY A 12 -8.40 4.37 -14.02
CA GLY A 12 -7.61 5.48 -14.59
C GLY A 12 -6.88 5.14 -15.90
N GLY A 13 -7.02 3.91 -16.41
CA GLY A 13 -6.35 3.47 -17.64
C GLY A 13 -4.87 3.09 -17.47
N HIS A 14 -4.39 2.95 -16.23
CA HIS A 14 -3.00 2.56 -15.92
C HIS A 14 -2.85 1.06 -15.67
N TYR A 15 -1.63 0.55 -15.80
CA TYR A 15 -1.29 -0.81 -15.41
C TYR A 15 -0.86 -0.88 -13.95
N ILE A 16 -1.11 -2.02 -13.30
CA ILE A 16 -0.57 -2.34 -11.98
C ILE A 16 0.58 -3.32 -12.14
N VAL A 17 1.70 -3.03 -11.47
CA VAL A 17 2.84 -3.93 -11.34
C VAL A 17 2.91 -4.42 -9.89
N ASP A 18 2.66 -5.72 -9.68
CA ASP A 18 2.73 -6.34 -8.35
C ASP A 18 4.17 -6.68 -7.97
N CYS A 19 4.74 -5.89 -7.07
CA CYS A 19 6.08 -6.11 -6.53
C CYS A 19 5.99 -6.92 -5.23
N LYS A 20 6.46 -8.17 -5.25
CA LYS A 20 6.59 -8.98 -4.02
C LYS A 20 7.85 -8.57 -3.27
N SER A 21 7.70 -8.26 -1.99
CA SER A 21 8.82 -8.06 -1.06
C SER A 21 8.68 -8.96 0.16
N VAL A 22 9.82 -9.32 0.76
CA VAL A 22 9.87 -10.03 2.05
C VAL A 22 9.75 -9.06 3.24
N GLY A 23 9.87 -7.76 3.00
CA GLY A 23 9.77 -6.69 3.99
C GLY A 23 10.05 -5.32 3.37
N ILE A 24 9.68 -4.25 4.05
CA ILE A 24 10.01 -2.88 3.64
C ILE A 24 10.66 -2.19 4.84
N ASP A 25 11.98 -1.97 4.75
CA ASP A 25 12.76 -1.44 5.87
C ASP A 25 12.47 0.05 6.13
N ASP A 26 12.40 0.84 5.05
CA ASP A 26 12.06 2.28 5.10
C ASP A 26 10.93 2.60 4.11
N PRO A 27 9.67 2.56 4.57
CA PRO A 27 8.51 2.85 3.72
C PRO A 27 8.48 4.28 3.19
N HIS A 28 8.99 5.27 3.94
CA HIS A 28 8.97 6.68 3.55
C HIS A 28 9.93 6.95 2.38
N SER A 29 11.17 6.47 2.50
CA SER A 29 12.16 6.60 1.44
C SER A 29 11.75 5.81 0.20
N LEU A 30 11.19 4.61 0.37
CA LEU A 30 10.70 3.80 -0.75
C LEU A 30 9.54 4.48 -1.49
N ALA A 31 8.56 5.03 -0.76
CA ALA A 31 7.45 5.78 -1.34
C ALA A 31 7.97 6.95 -2.20
N THR A 32 8.88 7.75 -1.65
CA THR A 32 9.50 8.88 -2.36
C THR A 32 10.24 8.41 -3.61
N ALA A 33 11.04 7.34 -3.50
CA ALA A 33 11.79 6.80 -4.62
C ALA A 33 10.86 6.30 -5.74
N LEU A 34 9.83 5.52 -5.42
CA LEU A 34 8.86 5.02 -6.40
C LEU A 34 8.14 6.16 -7.11
N LYS A 35 7.70 7.18 -6.38
CA LYS A 35 6.99 8.34 -6.94
C LYS A 35 7.87 9.18 -7.88
N SER A 36 9.19 9.12 -7.72
CA SER A 36 10.14 9.85 -8.57
C SER A 36 10.40 9.20 -9.94
N ILE A 37 9.98 7.95 -10.14
CA ILE A 37 10.23 7.21 -11.38
C ILE A 37 9.25 7.68 -12.48
N THR A 38 9.79 8.15 -13.61
CA THR A 38 8.98 8.50 -14.78
C THR A 38 8.09 7.33 -15.22
N GLY A 39 6.80 7.59 -15.35
CA GLY A 39 5.81 6.57 -15.74
C GLY A 39 5.15 5.86 -14.55
N VAL A 40 5.66 6.02 -13.32
CA VAL A 40 4.92 5.65 -12.13
C VAL A 40 3.86 6.71 -11.87
N VAL A 41 2.60 6.29 -11.88
CA VAL A 41 1.48 7.17 -11.57
C VAL A 41 1.34 7.30 -10.06
N GLU A 42 1.27 6.18 -9.35
CA GLU A 42 1.17 6.12 -7.90
C GLU A 42 1.67 4.77 -7.37
N HIS A 43 1.83 4.66 -6.05
CA HIS A 43 2.17 3.43 -5.36
C HIS A 43 1.18 3.08 -4.25
N GLY A 44 1.17 1.82 -3.81
CA GLY A 44 0.30 1.33 -2.74
C GLY A 44 0.73 1.64 -1.29
N LEU A 45 1.76 2.46 -1.07
CA LEU A 45 2.24 2.81 0.27
C LEU A 45 1.50 4.03 0.84
N PHE A 46 0.71 3.83 1.90
CA PHE A 46 -0.07 4.87 2.59
C PHE A 46 0.61 5.30 3.91
N VAL A 47 1.86 5.76 3.80
CA VAL A 47 2.70 6.05 4.97
C VAL A 47 2.29 7.38 5.62
N GLY A 48 2.10 7.39 6.94
CA GLY A 48 1.72 8.59 7.70
C GLY A 48 0.29 9.11 7.46
N MET A 49 -0.55 8.34 6.76
CA MET A 49 -1.89 8.78 6.36
C MET A 49 -3.02 8.27 7.26
N ALA A 50 -2.89 7.03 7.76
CA ALA A 50 -3.93 6.42 8.58
C ALA A 50 -3.97 7.06 9.97
N ALA A 51 -5.12 7.55 10.41
CA ALA A 51 -5.31 8.13 11.75
C ALA A 51 -5.79 7.10 12.81
N LEU A 52 -6.35 5.99 12.35
CA LEU A 52 -6.86 4.90 13.17
C LEU A 52 -6.92 3.63 12.32
N ALA A 53 -6.51 2.48 12.87
CA ALA A 53 -6.80 1.18 12.28
C ALA A 53 -7.69 0.37 13.25
N LEU A 54 -8.76 -0.23 12.71
CA LEU A 54 -9.64 -1.13 13.45
C LEU A 54 -9.35 -2.56 12.99
N THR A 55 -9.11 -3.47 13.93
CA THR A 55 -8.91 -4.90 13.62
C THR A 55 -9.85 -5.76 14.45
N ILE A 56 -10.28 -6.90 13.90
CA ILE A 56 -11.10 -7.88 14.61
C ILE A 56 -10.22 -9.10 14.89
N ASP A 57 -10.16 -9.55 16.13
CA ASP A 57 -9.44 -10.78 16.50
C ASP A 57 -10.30 -12.03 16.28
N ALA A 58 -9.72 -13.21 16.56
CA ALA A 58 -10.37 -14.50 16.32
C ALA A 58 -11.63 -14.70 17.20
N GLU A 59 -11.70 -13.97 18.32
CA GLU A 59 -12.81 -13.99 19.27
C GLU A 59 -13.91 -12.98 18.90
N GLY A 60 -13.69 -12.16 17.88
CA GLY A 60 -14.65 -11.17 17.39
C GLY A 60 -14.60 -9.82 18.09
N VAL A 61 -13.56 -9.55 18.87
CA VAL A 61 -13.38 -8.27 19.56
C VAL A 61 -12.77 -7.23 18.61
N ILE A 62 -13.35 -6.03 18.61
CA ILE A 62 -12.83 -4.88 17.86
C ILE A 62 -11.71 -4.24 18.67
N ASN A 63 -10.54 -4.13 18.05
CA ASN A 63 -9.35 -3.50 18.60
C ASN A 63 -9.06 -2.20 17.84
N GLU A 64 -8.82 -1.11 18.57
CA GLU A 64 -8.46 0.20 18.04
C GLU A 64 -6.95 0.42 18.10
N HIS A 65 -6.33 0.74 16.96
CA HIS A 65 -4.91 1.05 16.85
C HIS A 65 -4.76 2.51 16.44
N VAL A 66 -4.47 3.37 17.41
CA VAL A 66 -4.13 4.77 17.16
C VAL A 66 -2.63 4.84 16.86
N PRO A 67 -2.21 5.33 15.69
CA PRO A 67 -0.79 5.54 15.39
C PRO A 67 -0.17 6.46 16.45
N ARG A 68 1.02 6.11 16.94
CA ARG A 68 1.80 7.04 17.74
C ARG A 68 2.25 8.16 16.80
N GLY A 69 2.12 9.42 17.26
CA GLY A 69 2.28 10.61 16.42
C GLY A 69 3.58 10.59 15.59
N ASN A 70 3.44 11.05 14.35
CA ASN A 70 4.39 10.98 13.24
C ASN A 70 5.86 11.29 13.60
N ASP A 71 6.68 10.25 13.78
CA ASP A 71 8.14 10.27 13.67
C ASP A 71 8.58 10.73 12.27
#